data_AF-A0A318LJI6-F1
#
_entry.id   AF-A0A318LJI6-F1
#
_cell.length_a   1.000
_cell.length_b   1.000
_cell.length_c   1.000
_cell.angle_alpha   90.00
_cell.angle_beta   90.00
_cell.angle_gamma   90.00
#
_symmetry.space_group_name_H-M   'P 1'
#
loop_
_entity.id
_entity.type
_entity.pdbx_description
1 polymer ?
#
loop_
_entity_poly.entity_id
_entity_poly.type
_entity_poly.pdbx_seq_one_letter_code
_entity_poly.pdbx_strand_id
1 'polypeptide(L)'
;MNASTLEHCSGVLTFDDLPGACRTLWAKSGEPQGHSLLCHMLDVSAVALALLEHCQVDDAQLARWFGLPAEHVRLWLALLVGLHDFGKATPGFQVKWPAGQAADEALGLSFAVPDALRASRHDLATAALLPKALQARGAPCPWALAVVQAISAHHGFNFVPGDSKAGKPLREPAAWGQARDALLDAYWHTLAPQGIPEEIDICLDAVAWLAGLTSVCDWIGSNSEWFAPGERQPTLLGHWTHARQLAVAALAEPERLGWPITQPLLNGLPQDCHALIARILQTDAPVRARPLQQVADALLAQGQGPALLVVEAPMGEGKTELAFLASLRLQARQGHRGLYVALPTQATGNAMFERTLTFLRAFADGRALDIQLAHGGALLNDSVARLRNVWGEDGKREAVRSAA
;
A
#
# COMPACT_ATOMS: atom_id res chain seq x y z
N MET A 1 15.74 1.12 10.31
CA MET A 1 17.14 0.94 9.84
C MET A 1 17.37 1.81 8.61
N ASN A 2 18.45 2.59 8.59
CA ASN A 2 18.83 3.39 7.41
C ASN A 2 19.34 2.45 6.30
N ALA A 3 19.17 2.83 5.03
CA ALA A 3 19.69 2.12 3.87
C ALA A 3 21.22 1.85 3.94
N SER A 4 21.94 2.60 4.78
CA SER A 4 23.38 2.44 5.04
C SER A 4 23.77 1.18 5.80
N THR A 5 22.83 0.40 6.35
CA THR A 5 23.13 -0.83 7.11
C THR A 5 23.03 -2.11 6.27
N LEU A 6 22.67 -2.04 4.99
CA LEU A 6 22.60 -3.19 4.06
C LEU A 6 23.91 -3.40 3.27
N GLU A 7 24.93 -2.55 3.43
CA GLU A 7 26.19 -2.63 2.68
C GLU A 7 27.23 -3.62 3.25
N HIS A 8 26.92 -4.31 4.35
CA HIS A 8 27.82 -5.29 4.93
C HIS A 8 27.20 -6.69 4.95
N CYS A 9 27.73 -7.54 4.06
CA CYS A 9 27.69 -9.01 4.02
C CYS A 9 26.92 -9.67 2.86
N SER A 10 27.32 -9.38 1.62
CA SER A 10 27.42 -10.33 0.49
C SER A 10 27.83 -9.57 -0.78
N GLY A 11 28.41 -10.24 -1.78
CA GLY A 11 28.84 -9.57 -3.02
C GLY A 11 27.70 -8.78 -3.67
N VAL A 12 28.01 -7.58 -4.18
CA VAL A 12 27.02 -6.72 -4.82
C VAL A 12 26.55 -7.39 -6.12
N LEU A 13 25.30 -7.89 -6.14
CA LEU A 13 24.73 -8.58 -7.28
C LEU A 13 24.32 -7.57 -8.37
N THR A 14 24.91 -7.70 -9.56
CA THR A 14 24.55 -6.90 -10.74
C THR A 14 23.51 -7.62 -11.59
N PHE A 15 22.81 -6.89 -12.45
CA PHE A 15 21.93 -7.53 -13.43
C PHE A 15 22.72 -8.42 -14.39
N ASP A 16 23.96 -8.08 -14.72
CA ASP A 16 24.80 -8.87 -15.63
C ASP A 16 25.30 -10.20 -15.03
N ASP A 17 25.27 -10.34 -13.70
CA ASP A 17 25.59 -11.60 -13.00
C ASP A 17 24.44 -12.62 -13.07
N LEU A 18 23.23 -12.19 -13.47
CA LEU A 18 22.06 -13.04 -13.49
C LEU A 18 22.03 -13.93 -14.73
N PRO A 19 21.50 -15.17 -14.63
CA PRO A 19 21.16 -15.95 -15.81
C PRO A 19 20.24 -15.13 -16.72
N GLY A 20 20.54 -15.09 -18.02
CA GLY A 20 19.77 -14.27 -18.98
C GLY A 20 18.26 -14.53 -18.91
N ALA A 21 17.87 -15.80 -18.73
CA ALA A 21 16.49 -16.24 -18.59
C ALA A 21 15.74 -15.63 -17.39
N CYS A 22 16.44 -15.05 -16.41
CA CYS A 22 15.82 -14.33 -15.28
C CYS A 22 15.56 -12.86 -15.61
N ARG A 23 16.37 -12.27 -16.50
CA ARG A 23 16.29 -10.85 -16.88
C ARG A 23 15.22 -10.58 -17.92
N THR A 24 14.93 -11.55 -18.80
CA THR A 24 13.97 -11.39 -19.91
C THR A 24 12.52 -11.59 -19.51
N LEU A 25 12.26 -12.33 -18.42
CA LEU A 25 10.91 -12.53 -17.91
C LEU A 25 10.26 -11.17 -17.69
N TRP A 26 9.14 -10.92 -18.36
CA TRP A 26 8.50 -9.62 -18.32
C TRP A 26 7.37 -9.58 -17.29
N ALA A 27 7.18 -8.41 -16.67
CA ALA A 27 6.01 -8.10 -15.85
C ALA A 27 5.02 -7.15 -16.54
N LYS A 28 5.53 -6.18 -17.31
CA LYS A 28 4.74 -5.22 -18.08
C LYS A 28 5.21 -5.23 -19.54
N SER A 29 4.29 -5.29 -20.49
CA SER A 29 4.56 -5.19 -21.92
C SER A 29 4.45 -3.73 -22.36
N GLY A 30 5.37 -3.24 -23.20
CA GLY A 30 5.34 -1.87 -23.71
C GLY A 30 6.38 -1.61 -24.80
N GLU A 31 6.25 -0.48 -25.50
CA GLU A 31 7.21 0.00 -26.51
C GLU A 31 8.08 1.13 -25.92
N PRO A 32 9.40 1.19 -26.19
CA PRO A 32 10.16 0.31 -27.09
C PRO A 32 10.64 -1.00 -26.44
N GLN A 33 10.49 -1.17 -25.13
CA GLN A 33 10.86 -2.40 -24.41
C GLN A 33 9.94 -2.63 -23.20
N GLY A 34 9.70 -3.89 -22.87
CA GLY A 34 8.94 -4.29 -21.68
C GLY A 34 9.68 -3.98 -20.38
N HIS A 35 8.99 -4.09 -19.25
CA HIS A 35 9.59 -4.01 -17.93
C HIS A 35 9.82 -5.43 -17.39
N SER A 36 11.06 -5.72 -16.97
CA SER A 36 11.40 -7.04 -16.43
C SER A 36 10.67 -7.31 -15.12
N LEU A 37 10.38 -8.59 -14.88
CA LEU A 37 9.68 -9.06 -13.69
C LEU A 37 10.48 -8.76 -12.43
N LEU A 38 11.79 -9.02 -12.44
CA LEU A 38 12.65 -8.74 -11.29
C LEU A 38 12.67 -7.25 -10.94
N CYS A 39 12.77 -6.35 -11.92
CA CYS A 39 12.69 -4.91 -11.66
C CYS A 39 11.33 -4.53 -11.06
N HIS A 40 10.21 -5.01 -11.64
CA HIS A 40 8.88 -4.71 -11.11
C HIS A 40 8.70 -5.19 -9.67
N MET A 41 9.21 -6.39 -9.34
CA MET A 41 9.17 -6.92 -7.98
C MET A 41 10.00 -6.08 -7.00
N LEU A 42 11.17 -5.58 -7.42
CA LEU A 42 11.99 -4.66 -6.62
C LEU A 42 11.29 -3.31 -6.46
N ASP A 43 10.62 -2.81 -7.50
CA ASP A 43 9.89 -1.53 -7.48
C ASP A 43 8.73 -1.57 -6.49
N VAL A 44 7.89 -2.59 -6.59
CA VAL A 44 6.74 -2.77 -5.70
C VAL A 44 7.19 -3.03 -4.26
N SER A 45 8.31 -3.72 -4.06
CA SER A 45 8.93 -3.86 -2.74
C SER A 45 9.39 -2.53 -2.16
N ALA A 46 10.10 -1.73 -2.97
CA ALA A 46 10.60 -0.43 -2.56
C ALA A 46 9.47 0.55 -2.23
N VAL A 47 8.38 0.51 -3.00
CA VAL A 47 7.15 1.24 -2.74
C VAL A 47 6.53 0.81 -1.41
N ALA A 48 6.44 -0.49 -1.14
CA ALA A 48 5.89 -0.99 0.10
C ALA A 48 6.68 -0.51 1.32
N LEU A 49 8.01 -0.55 1.26
CA LEU A 49 8.84 -0.02 2.36
C LEU A 49 8.64 1.49 2.55
N ALA A 50 8.68 2.27 1.46
CA ALA A 50 8.46 3.71 1.51
C ALA A 50 7.08 4.06 2.09
N LEU A 51 6.04 3.30 1.71
CA LEU A 51 4.68 3.52 2.16
C LEU A 51 4.49 3.18 3.65
N LEU A 52 5.07 2.06 4.11
CA LEU A 52 5.03 1.67 5.54
C LEU A 52 5.71 2.73 6.42
N GLU A 53 6.85 3.26 5.97
CA GLU A 53 7.55 4.34 6.67
C GLU A 53 6.75 5.64 6.65
N HIS A 54 6.16 5.99 5.51
CA HIS A 54 5.38 7.21 5.32
C HIS A 54 4.09 7.22 6.16
N CYS A 55 3.42 6.06 6.29
CA CYS A 55 2.17 5.94 7.05
C CYS A 55 2.36 5.80 8.56
N GLN A 56 3.60 5.61 9.06
CA GLN A 56 3.91 5.44 10.48
C GLN A 56 3.10 4.33 11.17
N VAL A 57 3.07 3.15 10.54
CA VAL A 57 2.41 1.96 11.08
C VAL A 57 3.04 1.51 12.41
N ASP A 58 2.23 0.88 13.28
CA ASP A 58 2.70 0.27 14.53
C ASP A 58 3.44 -1.04 14.23
N ASP A 59 4.77 -0.97 14.23
CA ASP A 59 5.64 -2.11 13.97
C ASP A 59 5.43 -3.26 14.97
N ALA A 60 5.04 -2.96 16.23
CA ALA A 60 4.77 -4.00 17.22
C ALA A 60 3.46 -4.73 16.92
N GLN A 61 2.45 -4.03 16.41
CA GLN A 61 1.22 -4.66 15.93
C GLN A 61 1.48 -5.53 14.71
N LEU A 62 2.22 -5.03 13.73
CA LEU A 62 2.58 -5.81 12.54
C LEU A 62 3.43 -7.04 12.90
N ALA A 63 4.40 -6.88 13.81
CA ALA A 63 5.20 -7.99 14.31
C ALA A 63 4.35 -9.11 14.89
N ARG A 64 3.35 -8.77 15.72
CA ARG A 64 2.40 -9.73 16.29
C ARG A 64 1.51 -10.38 15.24
N TRP A 65 1.00 -9.60 14.28
CA TRP A 65 0.11 -10.09 13.22
C TRP A 65 0.79 -11.11 12.32
N PHE A 66 2.08 -10.92 12.04
CA PHE A 66 2.83 -11.74 11.11
C PHE A 66 3.88 -12.64 11.78
N GLY A 67 4.00 -12.63 13.11
CA GLY A 67 5.00 -13.46 13.82
C GLY A 67 6.42 -13.13 13.37
N LEU A 68 6.73 -11.85 13.18
CA LEU A 68 8.00 -11.37 12.65
C LEU A 68 8.73 -10.49 13.68
N PRO A 69 10.07 -10.42 13.65
CA PRO A 69 10.81 -9.49 14.49
C PRO A 69 10.42 -8.04 14.19
N ALA A 70 10.02 -7.28 15.23
CA ALA A 70 9.56 -5.89 15.06
C ALA A 70 10.59 -4.99 14.38
N GLU A 71 11.88 -5.23 14.59
CA GLU A 71 12.96 -4.47 13.96
C GLU A 71 12.99 -4.64 12.43
N HIS A 72 12.56 -5.79 11.92
CA HIS A 72 12.65 -6.17 10.51
C HIS A 72 11.29 -6.28 9.82
N VAL A 73 10.17 -6.09 10.54
CA VAL A 73 8.82 -6.36 10.03
C VAL A 73 8.51 -5.57 8.76
N ARG A 74 8.93 -4.31 8.64
CA ARG A 74 8.67 -3.50 7.44
C ARG A 74 9.37 -4.06 6.20
N LEU A 75 10.63 -4.47 6.34
CA LEU A 75 11.40 -5.03 5.24
C LEU A 75 10.85 -6.40 4.84
N TRP A 76 10.43 -7.22 5.81
CA TRP A 76 9.73 -8.47 5.54
C TRP A 76 8.42 -8.26 4.76
N LEU A 77 7.59 -7.31 5.18
CA LEU A 77 6.35 -7.00 4.47
C LEU A 77 6.62 -6.45 3.07
N ALA A 78 7.62 -5.59 2.92
CA ALA A 78 8.07 -5.09 1.62
C ALA A 78 8.57 -6.21 0.70
N LEU A 79 9.30 -7.19 1.24
CA LEU A 79 9.73 -8.38 0.53
C LEU A 79 8.54 -9.23 0.07
N LEU A 80 7.57 -9.47 0.96
CA LEU A 80 6.37 -10.24 0.61
C LEU A 80 5.54 -9.54 -0.46
N VAL A 81 5.32 -8.24 -0.32
CA VAL A 81 4.55 -7.44 -1.29
C VAL A 81 5.18 -7.45 -2.68
N GLY A 82 6.51 -7.36 -2.77
CA GLY A 82 7.18 -7.44 -4.08
C GLY A 82 7.06 -8.81 -4.75
N LEU A 83 6.77 -9.89 -4.01
CA LEU A 83 6.55 -11.24 -4.55
C LEU A 83 5.15 -11.47 -5.16
N HIS A 84 4.24 -10.49 -5.12
CA HIS A 84 2.85 -10.64 -5.61
C HIS A 84 2.76 -11.19 -7.04
N ASP A 85 3.69 -10.78 -7.91
CA ASP A 85 3.76 -11.11 -9.33
C ASP A 85 4.66 -12.32 -9.63
N PHE A 86 5.16 -13.04 -8.62
CA PHE A 86 6.06 -14.19 -8.80
C PHE A 86 5.56 -15.23 -9.83
N GLY A 87 4.25 -15.45 -9.90
CA GLY A 87 3.60 -16.34 -10.86
C GLY A 87 3.67 -15.89 -12.32
N LYS A 88 4.14 -14.67 -12.60
CA LYS A 88 4.41 -14.21 -13.98
C LYS A 88 5.59 -14.94 -14.61
N ALA A 89 6.51 -15.49 -13.82
CA ALA A 89 7.62 -16.31 -14.30
C ALA A 89 7.18 -17.67 -14.88
N THR A 90 5.95 -17.82 -15.39
CA THR A 90 5.39 -19.06 -15.92
C THR A 90 5.20 -18.96 -17.43
N PRO A 91 5.30 -20.08 -18.17
CA PRO A 91 5.15 -20.07 -19.62
C PRO A 91 3.77 -19.57 -20.04
N GLY A 92 2.71 -19.91 -19.29
CA GLY A 92 1.35 -19.46 -19.58
C GLY A 92 1.14 -17.94 -19.42
N PHE A 93 1.94 -17.26 -18.60
CA PHE A 93 1.92 -15.80 -18.54
C PHE A 93 2.83 -15.19 -19.62
N GLN A 94 4.07 -15.68 -19.74
CA GLN A 94 5.07 -15.09 -20.63
C GLN A 94 4.65 -15.14 -22.11
N VAL A 95 3.93 -16.19 -22.53
CA VAL A 95 3.41 -16.37 -23.90
C VAL A 95 2.45 -15.27 -24.36
N LYS A 96 1.91 -14.46 -23.43
CA LYS A 96 0.95 -13.39 -23.76
C LYS A 96 1.59 -12.23 -24.53
N TRP A 97 2.91 -12.09 -24.51
CA TRP A 97 3.62 -11.05 -25.24
C TRP A 97 4.64 -11.66 -26.21
N PRO A 98 4.39 -11.61 -27.54
CA PRO A 98 5.22 -12.31 -28.53
C PRO A 98 6.71 -11.94 -28.50
N ALA A 99 7.04 -10.67 -28.26
CA ALA A 99 8.43 -10.23 -28.18
C ALA A 99 9.14 -10.79 -26.93
N GLY A 100 8.44 -10.82 -25.79
CA GLY A 100 8.94 -11.46 -24.56
C GLY A 100 9.11 -12.97 -24.72
N GLN A 101 8.14 -13.64 -25.34
CA GLN A 101 8.24 -15.07 -25.67
C GLN A 101 9.48 -15.37 -26.51
N ALA A 102 9.72 -14.60 -27.57
CA ALA A 102 10.89 -14.80 -28.44
C ALA A 102 12.22 -14.60 -27.69
N ALA A 103 12.28 -13.63 -26.76
CA ALA A 103 13.45 -13.41 -25.92
C ALA A 103 13.69 -14.58 -24.95
N ASP A 104 12.64 -15.10 -24.33
CA ASP A 104 12.69 -16.26 -23.44
C ASP A 104 13.11 -17.54 -24.19
N GLU A 105 12.58 -17.77 -25.39
CA GLU A 105 12.94 -18.91 -26.25
C GLU A 105 14.41 -18.87 -26.68
N ALA A 106 14.93 -17.68 -26.99
CA ALA A 106 16.34 -17.48 -27.33
C ALA A 106 17.28 -17.85 -26.16
N LEU A 107 16.77 -17.89 -24.93
CA LEU A 107 17.48 -18.26 -23.71
C LEU A 107 17.15 -19.68 -23.23
N GLY A 108 16.45 -20.47 -24.05
CA GLY A 108 16.18 -21.89 -23.79
C GLY A 108 14.91 -22.15 -22.98
N LEU A 109 14.07 -21.15 -22.72
CA LEU A 109 12.77 -21.35 -22.09
C LEU A 109 11.75 -21.83 -23.15
N SER A 110 11.40 -23.11 -23.08
CA SER A 110 10.49 -23.72 -24.05
C SER A 110 9.01 -23.47 -23.73
N PHE A 111 8.24 -23.07 -24.74
CA PHE A 111 6.78 -22.94 -24.71
C PHE A 111 6.05 -24.14 -25.34
N ALA A 112 6.76 -25.22 -25.67
CA ALA A 112 6.23 -26.34 -26.45
C ALA A 112 5.26 -27.27 -25.68
N VAL A 113 5.00 -27.03 -24.40
CA VAL A 113 4.12 -27.86 -23.55
C VAL A 113 2.77 -27.16 -23.33
N PRO A 114 1.69 -27.50 -24.07
CA PRO A 114 0.41 -26.80 -23.99
C PRO A 114 -0.24 -26.84 -22.60
N ASP A 115 -0.04 -27.93 -21.85
CA ASP A 115 -0.56 -28.06 -20.49
C ASP A 115 0.04 -27.03 -19.52
N ALA A 116 1.31 -26.63 -19.73
CA ALA A 116 1.98 -25.60 -18.94
C ALA A 116 1.45 -24.19 -19.28
N LEU A 117 1.08 -23.96 -20.55
CA LEU A 117 0.53 -22.68 -21.02
C LEU A 117 -0.85 -22.36 -20.44
N ARG A 118 -1.60 -23.37 -19.98
CA ARG A 118 -2.93 -23.18 -19.36
C ARG A 118 -2.85 -22.42 -18.03
N ALA A 119 -1.73 -22.50 -17.33
CA ALA A 119 -1.48 -21.71 -16.12
C ALA A 119 -1.12 -20.26 -16.50
N SER A 120 -2.12 -19.51 -16.98
CA SER A 120 -1.94 -18.15 -17.51
C SER A 120 -2.30 -17.04 -16.51
N ARG A 121 -3.01 -17.39 -15.44
CA ARG A 121 -3.37 -16.50 -14.34
C ARG A 121 -2.22 -16.44 -13.34
N HIS A 122 -1.46 -15.35 -13.36
CA HIS A 122 -0.24 -15.23 -12.57
C HIS A 122 -0.51 -15.14 -11.07
N ASP A 123 -1.65 -14.57 -10.68
CA ASP A 123 -2.14 -14.54 -9.31
C ASP A 123 -2.36 -15.95 -8.74
N LEU A 124 -3.00 -16.83 -9.51
CA LEU A 124 -3.12 -18.25 -9.15
C LEU A 124 -1.78 -18.98 -9.16
N ALA A 125 -0.89 -18.66 -10.11
CA ALA A 125 0.44 -19.26 -10.18
C ALA A 125 1.32 -18.86 -8.98
N THR A 126 1.26 -17.60 -8.54
CA THR A 126 1.90 -17.15 -7.28
C THR A 126 1.37 -17.99 -6.12
N ALA A 127 0.05 -18.10 -5.98
CA ALA A 127 -0.60 -18.89 -4.94
C ALA A 127 -0.22 -20.39 -4.96
N ALA A 128 0.06 -20.94 -6.14
CA ALA A 128 0.40 -22.35 -6.32
C ALA A 128 1.87 -22.69 -6.03
N LEU A 129 2.77 -21.76 -6.37
CA LEU A 129 4.21 -22.02 -6.45
C LEU A 129 4.98 -21.43 -5.26
N LEU A 130 4.64 -20.21 -4.85
CA LEU A 130 5.38 -19.46 -3.85
C LEU A 130 5.38 -20.07 -2.44
N PRO A 131 4.31 -20.71 -1.93
CA PRO A 131 4.32 -21.23 -0.56
C PRO A 131 5.43 -22.26 -0.33
N LYS A 132 5.71 -23.12 -1.31
CA LYS A 132 6.80 -24.09 -1.24
C LYS A 132 8.17 -23.42 -1.25
N ALA A 133 8.32 -22.35 -2.02
CA ALA A 133 9.57 -21.61 -2.11
C ALA A 133 9.87 -20.83 -0.83
N LEU A 134 8.85 -20.32 -0.13
CA LEU A 134 8.99 -19.73 1.21
C LEU A 134 9.32 -20.78 2.27
N GLN A 135 8.68 -21.95 2.21
CA GLN A 135 8.99 -23.07 3.11
C GLN A 135 10.44 -23.55 2.97
N ALA A 136 10.95 -23.63 1.73
CA ALA A 136 12.35 -23.94 1.47
C ALA A 136 13.34 -22.92 2.08
N ARG A 137 12.85 -21.72 2.44
CA ARG A 137 13.59 -20.65 3.11
C ARG A 137 13.27 -20.54 4.61
N GLY A 138 12.65 -21.57 5.19
CA GLY A 138 12.43 -21.70 6.63
C GLY A 138 11.08 -21.19 7.14
N ALA A 139 10.19 -20.69 6.28
CA ALA A 139 8.87 -20.24 6.71
C ALA A 139 7.94 -21.42 7.07
N PRO A 140 7.20 -21.38 8.19
CA PRO A 140 6.19 -22.38 8.50
C PRO A 140 5.12 -22.49 7.42
N CYS A 141 4.61 -23.70 7.18
CA CYS A 141 3.65 -23.95 6.10
C CYS A 141 2.34 -23.13 6.25
N PRO A 142 1.68 -23.07 7.43
CA PRO A 142 0.48 -22.24 7.61
C PRO A 142 0.74 -20.76 7.34
N TRP A 143 1.88 -20.26 7.83
CA TRP A 143 2.32 -18.89 7.62
C TRP A 143 2.52 -18.58 6.13
N ALA A 144 3.26 -19.44 5.41
CA ALA A 144 3.54 -19.28 3.99
C ALA A 144 2.25 -19.29 3.16
N LEU A 145 1.28 -20.15 3.50
CA LEU A 145 -0.02 -20.17 2.82
C LEU A 145 -0.80 -18.87 3.05
N ALA A 146 -0.84 -18.36 4.28
CA ALA A 146 -1.61 -17.17 4.61
C ALA A 146 -1.04 -15.88 4.00
N VAL A 147 0.28 -15.65 4.07
CA VAL A 147 0.89 -14.46 3.43
C VAL A 147 0.79 -14.52 1.91
N VAL A 148 0.95 -15.70 1.31
CA VAL A 148 0.83 -15.87 -0.14
C VAL A 148 -0.62 -15.66 -0.58
N GLN A 149 -1.59 -16.13 0.18
CA GLN A 149 -3.00 -15.85 -0.09
C GLN A 149 -3.26 -14.34 -0.14
N ALA A 150 -2.72 -13.59 0.83
CA ALA A 150 -2.87 -12.13 0.89
C ALA A 150 -2.28 -11.45 -0.36
N ILE A 151 -0.99 -11.66 -0.64
CA ILE A 151 -0.33 -10.96 -1.76
C ILE A 151 -0.83 -11.44 -3.13
N SER A 152 -1.40 -12.63 -3.22
CA SER A 152 -1.98 -13.14 -4.48
C SER A 152 -3.38 -12.58 -4.74
N ALA A 153 -4.05 -12.01 -3.73
CA ALA A 153 -5.37 -11.37 -3.89
C ALA A 153 -5.30 -9.95 -4.48
N HIS A 154 -4.14 -9.53 -5.01
CA HIS A 154 -3.87 -8.16 -5.45
C HIS A 154 -4.74 -7.65 -6.62
N HIS A 155 -5.49 -8.54 -7.30
CA HIS A 155 -6.52 -8.19 -8.30
C HIS A 155 -7.93 -8.05 -7.71
N GLY A 156 -8.07 -8.01 -6.38
CA GLY A 156 -9.30 -7.66 -5.68
C GLY A 156 -10.15 -8.83 -5.18
N PHE A 157 -9.69 -10.09 -5.28
CA PHE A 157 -10.44 -11.25 -4.81
C PHE A 157 -9.54 -12.26 -4.11
N ASN A 158 -10.01 -12.79 -2.99
CA ASN A 158 -9.39 -13.95 -2.34
C ASN A 158 -9.79 -15.25 -3.04
N PHE A 159 -8.88 -16.21 -3.07
CA PHE A 159 -9.12 -17.53 -3.64
C PHE A 159 -9.86 -18.45 -2.68
N VAL A 160 -10.68 -19.35 -3.22
CA VAL A 160 -11.26 -20.44 -2.44
C VAL A 160 -10.31 -21.64 -2.40
N PRO A 161 -10.39 -22.51 -1.37
CA PRO A 161 -9.56 -23.70 -1.29
C PRO A 161 -9.66 -24.56 -2.55
N GLY A 162 -8.52 -24.76 -3.22
CA GLY A 162 -8.43 -25.57 -4.45
C GLY A 162 -8.18 -24.76 -5.73
N ASP A 163 -8.49 -23.46 -5.75
CA ASP A 163 -8.26 -22.59 -6.93
C ASP A 163 -6.79 -22.55 -7.34
N SER A 164 -5.88 -22.53 -6.36
CA SER A 164 -4.44 -22.50 -6.60
C SER A 164 -3.93 -23.72 -7.36
N LYS A 165 -4.64 -24.86 -7.35
CA LYS A 165 -4.23 -26.03 -8.16
C LYS A 165 -4.27 -25.72 -9.66
N ALA A 166 -5.19 -24.85 -10.10
CA ALA A 166 -5.28 -24.43 -11.49
C ALA A 166 -4.13 -23.49 -11.91
N GLY A 167 -3.45 -22.86 -10.93
CA GLY A 167 -2.29 -22.00 -11.18
C GLY A 167 -0.98 -22.74 -11.40
N LYS A 168 -0.91 -24.04 -11.12
CA LYS A 168 0.33 -24.81 -11.27
C LYS A 168 0.57 -25.18 -12.74
N PRO A 169 1.70 -24.78 -13.36
CA PRO A 169 2.03 -25.19 -14.73
C PRO A 169 2.31 -26.70 -14.75
N LEU A 170 1.52 -27.44 -15.51
CA LEU A 170 1.61 -28.90 -15.60
C LEU A 170 2.68 -29.32 -16.61
N ARG A 171 3.53 -30.27 -16.23
CA ARG A 171 4.64 -30.79 -17.06
C ARG A 171 5.58 -29.68 -17.56
N GLU A 172 5.72 -28.62 -16.77
CA GLU A 172 6.62 -27.52 -17.05
C GLU A 172 8.07 -28.02 -17.26
N PRO A 173 8.77 -27.59 -18.33
CA PRO A 173 10.18 -27.89 -18.51
C PRO A 173 11.04 -27.38 -17.34
N ALA A 174 12.07 -28.14 -16.95
CA ALA A 174 12.91 -27.81 -15.79
C ALA A 174 13.56 -26.42 -15.85
N ALA A 175 13.87 -25.91 -17.05
CA ALA A 175 14.46 -24.60 -17.26
C ALA A 175 13.60 -23.45 -16.68
N TRP A 176 12.27 -23.57 -16.73
CA TRP A 176 11.37 -22.58 -16.12
C TRP A 176 11.45 -22.57 -14.60
N GLY A 177 11.49 -23.76 -13.98
CA GLY A 177 11.72 -23.89 -12.54
C GLY A 177 13.05 -23.28 -12.12
N GLN A 178 14.12 -23.57 -12.87
CA GLN A 178 15.46 -23.02 -12.62
C GLN A 178 15.51 -21.50 -12.76
N ALA A 179 14.92 -20.94 -13.82
CA ALA A 179 14.84 -19.49 -14.01
C ALA A 179 14.03 -18.81 -12.90
N ARG A 180 12.92 -19.42 -12.49
CA ARG A 180 12.07 -18.94 -11.39
C ARG A 180 12.80 -18.97 -10.04
N ASP A 181 13.52 -20.04 -9.75
CA ASP A 181 14.31 -20.18 -8.52
C ASP A 181 15.45 -19.16 -8.48
N ALA A 182 16.19 -19.01 -9.59
CA ALA A 182 17.26 -18.01 -9.71
C ALA A 182 16.75 -16.57 -9.60
N LEU A 183 15.57 -16.26 -10.16
CA LEU A 183 14.89 -14.97 -9.98
C LEU A 183 14.55 -14.72 -8.51
N LEU A 184 14.00 -15.73 -7.81
CA LEU A 184 13.66 -15.62 -6.40
C LEU A 184 14.91 -15.50 -5.52
N ASP A 185 15.98 -16.23 -5.84
CA ASP A 185 17.26 -16.13 -5.13
C ASP A 185 17.89 -14.76 -5.28
N ALA A 186 17.90 -14.20 -6.49
CA ALA A 186 18.38 -12.84 -6.74
C ALA A 186 17.56 -11.79 -5.96
N TYR A 187 16.24 -11.91 -5.98
CA TYR A 187 15.33 -11.04 -5.23
C TYR A 187 15.54 -11.16 -3.71
N TRP A 188 15.59 -12.38 -3.19
CA TRP A 188 15.78 -12.66 -1.76
C TRP A 188 17.15 -12.20 -1.27
N HIS A 189 18.19 -12.40 -2.08
CA HIS A 189 19.55 -11.94 -1.79
C HIS A 189 19.63 -10.41 -1.73
N THR A 190 18.95 -9.72 -2.64
CA THR A 190 18.94 -8.25 -2.70
C THR A 190 18.34 -7.62 -1.44
N LEU A 191 17.26 -8.21 -0.92
CA LEU A 191 16.57 -7.69 0.26
C LEU A 191 17.12 -8.25 1.58
N ALA A 192 17.79 -9.41 1.54
CA ALA A 192 18.47 -10.05 2.66
C ALA A 192 17.70 -9.99 4.00
N PRO A 193 16.44 -10.49 4.04
CA PRO A 193 15.62 -10.39 5.24
C PRO A 193 16.27 -11.12 6.41
N GLN A 194 16.17 -10.54 7.61
CA GLN A 194 16.74 -11.08 8.83
C GLN A 194 15.67 -11.76 9.69
N GLY A 195 16.06 -12.86 10.37
CA GLY A 195 15.16 -13.70 11.14
C GLY A 195 14.34 -14.67 10.29
N ILE A 196 13.45 -15.41 10.94
CA ILE A 196 12.46 -16.28 10.30
C ILE A 196 11.10 -16.04 10.97
N PRO A 197 9.98 -16.20 10.25
CA PRO A 197 8.66 -16.07 10.86
C PRO A 197 8.40 -17.17 11.89
N GLU A 198 7.70 -16.81 12.96
CA GLU A 198 7.21 -17.73 13.97
C GLU A 198 6.08 -18.62 13.41
N GLU A 199 5.90 -19.79 14.03
CA GLU A 199 4.78 -20.67 13.72
C GLU A 199 3.51 -20.15 14.42
N ILE A 200 2.82 -19.25 13.73
CA ILE A 200 1.55 -18.67 14.18
C ILE A 200 0.46 -18.79 13.11
N ASP A 201 -0.79 -18.73 13.56
CA ASP A 201 -1.94 -18.52 12.68
C ASP A 201 -2.10 -17.03 12.40
N ILE A 202 -1.89 -16.61 11.15
CA ILE A 202 -2.10 -15.23 10.73
C ILE A 202 -3.61 -14.96 10.68
N CYS A 203 -4.06 -13.94 11.41
CA CYS A 203 -5.48 -13.58 11.47
C CYS A 203 -5.99 -13.03 10.14
N LEU A 204 -7.31 -13.15 9.90
CA LEU A 204 -7.95 -12.66 8.68
C LEU A 204 -7.71 -11.15 8.47
N ASP A 205 -7.69 -10.37 9.56
CA ASP A 205 -7.46 -8.92 9.50
C ASP A 205 -6.09 -8.60 8.89
N ALA A 206 -5.05 -9.34 9.30
CA ALA A 206 -3.70 -9.18 8.78
C ALA A 206 -3.60 -9.61 7.31
N VAL A 207 -4.27 -10.70 6.93
CA VAL A 207 -4.36 -11.16 5.53
C VAL A 207 -5.04 -10.10 4.65
N ALA A 208 -6.20 -9.58 5.07
CA ALA A 208 -6.94 -8.57 4.33
C ALA A 208 -6.16 -7.25 4.23
N TRP A 209 -5.49 -6.84 5.32
CA TRP A 209 -4.65 -5.65 5.34
C TRP A 209 -3.45 -5.78 4.40
N LEU A 210 -2.75 -6.93 4.41
CA LEU A 210 -1.62 -7.18 3.53
C LEU A 210 -2.05 -7.21 2.06
N ALA A 211 -3.20 -7.81 1.74
CA ALA A 211 -3.75 -7.80 0.39
C ALA A 211 -4.00 -6.36 -0.11
N GLY A 212 -4.61 -5.51 0.73
CA GLY A 212 -4.83 -4.10 0.41
C GLY A 212 -3.53 -3.32 0.23
N LEU A 213 -2.53 -3.55 1.09
CA LEU A 213 -1.20 -2.99 0.96
C LEU A 213 -0.56 -3.40 -0.37
N THR A 214 -0.61 -4.69 -0.72
CA THR A 214 -0.06 -5.21 -1.98
C THR A 214 -0.68 -4.53 -3.20
N SER A 215 -2.01 -4.44 -3.26
CA SER A 215 -2.70 -3.78 -4.38
C SER A 215 -2.29 -2.32 -4.53
N VAL A 216 -2.25 -1.55 -3.43
CA VAL A 216 -1.83 -0.14 -3.48
C VAL A 216 -0.38 -0.01 -3.94
N CYS A 217 0.51 -0.88 -3.46
CA CYS A 217 1.91 -0.86 -3.86
C CYS A 217 2.12 -1.24 -5.32
N ASP A 218 1.39 -2.24 -5.84
CA ASP A 218 1.43 -2.59 -7.26
C ASP A 218 0.89 -1.45 -8.13
N TRP A 219 -0.19 -0.77 -7.74
CA TRP A 219 -0.71 0.39 -8.48
C TRP A 219 0.31 1.53 -8.57
N ILE A 220 0.97 1.85 -7.47
CA ILE A 220 2.00 2.90 -7.42
C ILE A 220 3.23 2.48 -8.25
N GLY A 221 3.75 1.27 -8.03
CA GLY A 221 4.93 0.75 -8.74
C GLY A 221 4.69 0.50 -10.23
N SER A 222 3.43 0.37 -10.65
CA SER A 222 3.05 0.21 -12.06
C SER A 222 2.95 1.54 -12.82
N ASN A 223 3.05 2.70 -12.16
CA ASN A 223 2.96 3.98 -12.84
C ASN A 223 4.26 4.27 -13.59
N SER A 224 4.23 4.12 -14.92
CA SER A 224 5.40 4.30 -15.79
C SER A 224 5.93 5.72 -15.87
N GLU A 225 5.14 6.73 -15.48
CA GLU A 225 5.62 8.12 -15.38
C GLU A 225 6.54 8.31 -14.18
N TRP A 226 6.32 7.55 -13.10
CA TRP A 226 7.13 7.63 -11.88
C TRP A 226 8.23 6.57 -11.86
N PHE A 227 7.95 5.40 -12.43
CA PHE A 227 8.83 4.24 -12.51
C PHE A 227 9.08 3.92 -13.99
N ALA A 228 10.02 4.64 -14.59
CA ALA A 228 10.39 4.40 -15.99
C ALA A 228 10.82 2.93 -16.19
N PRO A 229 10.32 2.23 -17.23
CA PRO A 229 10.68 0.85 -17.48
C PRO A 229 12.19 0.66 -17.75
N GLY A 230 12.76 -0.37 -17.14
CA GLY A 230 14.10 -0.86 -17.45
C GLY A 230 14.96 -0.99 -16.19
N GLU A 231 16.22 -1.34 -16.38
CA GLU A 231 17.23 -1.41 -15.31
C GLU A 231 17.76 0.00 -15.03
N ARG A 232 17.20 0.67 -14.03
CA ARG A 232 17.56 2.07 -13.70
C ARG A 232 18.90 2.24 -12.98
N GLN A 233 19.53 1.14 -12.57
CA GLN A 233 20.84 1.11 -11.88
C GLN A 233 21.57 -0.20 -12.23
N PRO A 234 22.91 -0.27 -12.14
CA PRO A 234 23.67 -1.48 -12.51
C PRO A 234 23.47 -2.66 -11.56
N THR A 235 23.20 -2.38 -10.28
CA THR A 235 23.08 -3.38 -9.22
C THR A 235 21.61 -3.55 -8.81
N LEU A 236 21.23 -4.74 -8.37
CA LEU A 236 19.85 -4.99 -7.91
C LEU A 236 19.50 -4.13 -6.70
N LEU A 237 20.43 -4.05 -5.72
CA LEU A 237 20.26 -3.21 -4.54
C LEU A 237 20.21 -1.72 -4.90
N GLY A 238 21.02 -1.29 -5.87
CA GLY A 238 20.98 0.07 -6.39
C GLY A 238 19.63 0.38 -7.04
N HIS A 239 19.11 -0.55 -7.84
CA HIS A 239 17.81 -0.42 -8.50
C HIS A 239 16.68 -0.27 -7.47
N TRP A 240 16.65 -1.15 -6.47
CA TRP A 240 15.68 -1.10 -5.37
C TRP A 240 15.80 0.20 -4.56
N THR A 241 17.03 0.63 -4.24
CA THR A 241 17.27 1.89 -3.51
C THR A 241 16.79 3.09 -4.29
N HIS A 242 17.03 3.12 -5.60
CA HIS A 242 16.55 4.17 -6.48
C HIS A 242 15.02 4.14 -6.61
N ALA A 243 14.42 2.97 -6.76
CA ALA A 243 12.96 2.80 -6.75
C ALA A 243 12.34 3.33 -5.44
N ARG A 244 13.00 3.14 -4.29
CA ARG A 244 12.55 3.68 -3.01
C ARG A 244 12.57 5.21 -3.00
N GLN A 245 13.59 5.83 -3.59
CA GLN A 245 13.64 7.29 -3.75
C GLN A 245 12.48 7.80 -4.61
N LEU A 246 12.20 7.11 -5.73
CA LEU A 246 11.06 7.43 -6.61
C LEU A 246 9.73 7.27 -5.87
N ALA A 247 9.57 6.23 -5.05
CA ALA A 247 8.38 6.01 -4.24
C ALA A 247 8.18 7.10 -3.18
N VAL A 248 9.25 7.49 -2.46
CA VAL A 248 9.20 8.60 -1.50
C VAL A 248 8.79 9.91 -2.17
N ALA A 249 9.37 10.20 -3.35
CA ALA A 249 8.98 11.35 -4.17
C ALA A 249 7.52 11.26 -4.63
N ALA A 250 7.07 10.10 -5.12
CA ALA A 250 5.69 9.84 -5.52
C ALA A 250 4.71 10.12 -4.40
N LEU A 251 5.01 9.67 -3.18
CA LEU A 251 4.19 9.87 -2.00
C LEU A 251 4.17 11.34 -1.56
N ALA A 252 5.29 12.06 -1.60
CA ALA A 252 5.39 13.41 -1.01
C ALA A 252 5.07 14.56 -1.98
N GLU A 253 5.31 14.41 -3.28
CA GLU A 253 5.17 15.50 -4.26
C GLU A 253 3.69 15.80 -4.57
N PRO A 254 3.23 17.06 -4.43
CA PRO A 254 1.82 17.45 -4.69
C PRO A 254 1.32 17.10 -6.09
N GLU A 255 2.21 17.21 -7.08
CA GLU A 255 1.95 16.90 -8.51
C GLU A 255 1.72 15.38 -8.74
N ARG A 256 2.07 14.52 -7.76
CA ARG A 256 1.97 13.05 -7.85
C ARG A 256 0.89 12.51 -6.91
N LEU A 257 1.25 11.93 -5.75
CA LEU A 257 0.28 11.55 -4.71
C LEU A 257 0.11 12.62 -3.63
N GLY A 258 1.16 13.40 -3.33
CA GLY A 258 1.07 14.53 -2.40
C GLY A 258 0.50 14.17 -1.02
N TRP A 259 0.67 12.91 -0.59
CA TRP A 259 0.17 12.43 0.68
C TRP A 259 0.93 13.11 1.82
N PRO A 260 0.24 13.85 2.71
CA PRO A 260 0.90 14.51 3.81
C PRO A 260 1.43 13.47 4.81
N ILE A 261 2.58 13.79 5.42
CA ILE A 261 3.12 13.01 6.53
C ILE A 261 2.12 13.05 7.68
N THR A 262 1.93 11.90 8.33
CA THR A 262 1.04 11.78 9.49
C THR A 262 1.45 12.75 10.60
N GLN A 263 0.52 13.63 10.98
CA GLN A 263 0.67 14.52 12.11
C GLN A 263 -0.67 14.72 12.80
N PRO A 264 -0.72 14.82 14.13
CA PRO A 264 -1.95 15.14 14.82
C PRO A 264 -2.49 16.52 14.40
N LEU A 265 -3.81 16.63 14.33
CA LEU A 265 -4.53 17.90 14.16
C LEU A 265 -4.59 18.68 15.48
N LEU A 266 -4.61 17.97 16.62
CA LEU A 266 -4.43 18.57 17.94
C LEU A 266 -3.00 18.35 18.43
N ASN A 267 -2.25 19.45 18.51
CA ASN A 267 -0.92 19.49 19.11
C ASN A 267 -0.97 20.28 20.43
N GLY A 268 -0.29 19.79 21.47
CA GLY A 268 -0.09 20.54 22.73
C GLY A 268 -1.02 20.17 23.89
N LEU A 269 -1.18 21.12 24.82
CA LEU A 269 -1.90 20.95 26.09
C LEU A 269 -3.39 20.59 25.90
N PRO A 270 -4.04 19.98 26.91
CA PRO A 270 -5.47 19.70 26.87
C PRO A 270 -6.28 20.96 26.56
N GLN A 271 -6.92 20.99 25.39
CA GLN A 271 -7.81 22.09 25.01
C GLN A 271 -9.22 21.84 25.55
N ASP A 272 -9.86 22.92 26.01
CA ASP A 272 -11.22 22.92 26.53
C ASP A 272 -12.26 22.56 25.44
N CYS A 273 -13.33 21.88 25.84
CA CYS A 273 -14.40 21.42 24.94
C CYS A 273 -15.05 22.59 24.19
N HIS A 274 -15.35 23.68 24.88
CA HIS A 274 -16.01 24.84 24.27
C HIS A 274 -15.11 25.52 23.25
N ALA A 275 -13.83 25.68 23.57
CA ALA A 275 -12.82 26.25 22.65
C ALA A 275 -12.65 25.39 21.38
N LEU A 276 -12.61 24.06 21.53
CA LEU A 276 -12.52 23.16 20.38
C LEU A 276 -13.75 23.24 19.48
N ILE A 277 -14.96 23.29 20.06
CA ILE A 277 -16.19 23.46 19.28
C ILE A 277 -16.22 24.82 18.57
N ALA A 278 -15.80 25.90 19.22
CA ALA A 278 -15.69 27.22 18.58
C ALA A 278 -14.72 27.19 17.37
N ARG A 279 -13.56 26.53 17.53
CA ARG A 279 -12.57 26.35 16.45
C ARG A 279 -13.10 25.48 15.31
N ILE A 280 -13.81 24.39 15.60
CA ILE A 280 -14.46 23.54 14.59
C ILE A 280 -15.46 24.36 13.76
N LEU A 281 -16.20 25.27 14.39
CA LEU A 281 -17.18 26.14 13.75
C LEU A 281 -16.56 27.37 13.05
N GLN A 282 -15.25 27.59 13.20
CA GLN A 282 -14.53 28.80 12.76
C GLN A 282 -15.25 30.10 13.15
N THR A 283 -15.57 30.24 14.43
CA THR A 283 -16.25 31.44 14.93
C THR A 283 -15.51 32.06 16.11
N ASP A 284 -15.41 33.38 16.10
CA ASP A 284 -14.89 34.18 17.21
C ASP A 284 -15.97 34.50 18.27
N ALA A 285 -17.22 34.13 18.00
CA ALA A 285 -18.30 34.30 18.96
C ALA A 285 -18.13 33.34 20.15
N PRO A 286 -18.53 33.72 21.37
CA PRO A 286 -18.55 32.80 22.49
C PRO A 286 -19.48 31.61 22.20
N VAL A 287 -18.91 30.42 22.02
CA VAL A 287 -19.66 29.18 21.82
C VAL A 287 -19.66 28.36 23.09
N ARG A 288 -20.85 27.96 23.54
CA ARG A 288 -20.98 26.91 24.55
C ARG A 288 -21.32 25.60 23.85
N ALA A 289 -20.36 24.67 23.84
CA ALA A 289 -20.60 23.26 23.50
C ALA A 289 -21.91 22.75 24.10
N ARG A 290 -22.70 22.03 23.31
CA ARG A 290 -24.01 21.51 23.73
C ARG A 290 -23.87 20.44 24.83
N PRO A 291 -24.92 20.17 25.63
CA PRO A 291 -24.85 19.15 26.68
C PRO A 291 -24.37 17.78 26.16
N LEU A 292 -24.85 17.36 24.99
CA LEU A 292 -24.41 16.13 24.32
C LEU A 292 -22.89 16.11 24.05
N GLN A 293 -22.35 17.23 23.58
CA GLN A 293 -20.92 17.36 23.25
C GLN A 293 -20.05 17.32 24.51
N GLN A 294 -20.47 17.99 25.58
CA GLN A 294 -19.75 18.02 26.86
C GLN A 294 -19.69 16.63 27.51
N VAL A 295 -20.82 15.93 27.56
CA VAL A 295 -20.88 14.57 28.12
C VAL A 295 -20.00 13.62 27.32
N ALA A 296 -20.06 13.68 25.99
CA ALA A 296 -19.25 12.82 25.14
C ALA A 296 -17.74 13.14 25.23
N ASP A 297 -17.33 14.42 25.32
CA ASP A 297 -15.92 14.78 25.52
C ASP A 297 -15.38 14.23 26.85
N ALA A 298 -16.18 14.32 27.92
CA ALA A 298 -15.82 13.75 29.22
C ALA A 298 -15.67 12.21 29.18
N LEU A 299 -16.55 11.51 28.46
CA LEU A 299 -16.43 10.07 28.25
C LEU A 299 -15.19 9.70 27.43
N LEU A 300 -14.91 10.46 26.36
CA LEU A 300 -13.71 10.26 25.53
C LEU A 300 -12.43 10.42 26.36
N ALA A 301 -12.39 11.39 27.28
CA ALA A 301 -11.24 11.62 28.15
C ALA A 301 -10.96 10.46 29.13
N GLN A 302 -11.99 9.70 29.51
CA GLN A 302 -11.86 8.54 30.41
C GLN A 302 -11.47 7.24 29.68
N GLY A 303 -11.73 7.16 28.37
CA GLY A 303 -11.46 5.96 27.58
C GLY A 303 -9.96 5.67 27.40
N GLN A 304 -9.64 4.40 27.20
CA GLN A 304 -8.31 3.94 26.81
C GLN A 304 -8.41 3.06 25.55
N GLY A 305 -7.44 3.16 24.65
CA GLY A 305 -7.37 2.31 23.46
C GLY A 305 -8.41 2.66 22.36
N PRO A 306 -8.63 1.72 21.41
CA PRO A 306 -9.63 1.82 20.35
C PRO A 306 -11.05 1.99 20.93
N ALA A 307 -11.89 2.80 20.28
CA ALA A 307 -13.22 3.13 20.78
C ALA A 307 -14.29 3.11 19.69
N LEU A 308 -15.50 2.66 20.05
CA LEU A 308 -16.72 2.83 19.29
C LEU A 308 -17.65 3.78 20.05
N LEU A 309 -17.95 4.95 19.46
CA LEU A 309 -18.88 5.92 20.03
C LEU A 309 -20.20 5.89 19.24
N VAL A 310 -21.28 5.50 19.91
CA VAL A 310 -22.64 5.53 19.36
C VAL A 310 -23.38 6.73 19.95
N VAL A 311 -23.92 7.59 19.09
CA VAL A 311 -24.58 8.85 19.49
C VAL A 311 -26.01 8.87 18.99
N GLU A 312 -26.96 8.79 19.92
CA GLU A 312 -28.39 8.89 19.65
C GLU A 312 -28.92 10.22 20.17
N ALA A 313 -29.29 11.11 19.26
CA ALA A 313 -29.84 12.43 19.60
C ALA A 313 -30.72 12.98 18.47
N PRO A 314 -31.69 13.87 18.76
CA PRO A 314 -32.46 14.59 17.74
C PRO A 314 -31.59 15.36 16.73
N MET A 315 -32.20 15.73 15.59
CA MET A 315 -31.56 16.63 14.63
C MET A 315 -31.29 18.00 15.27
N GLY A 316 -30.18 18.65 14.89
CA GLY A 316 -29.81 19.96 15.45
C GLY A 316 -28.99 19.94 16.74
N GLU A 317 -28.79 18.77 17.37
CA GLU A 317 -28.01 18.64 18.62
C GLU A 317 -26.47 18.71 18.43
N GLY A 318 -25.98 19.08 17.24
CA GLY A 318 -24.55 19.23 16.99
C GLY A 318 -23.76 17.90 16.95
N LYS A 319 -24.40 16.84 16.44
CA LYS A 319 -23.78 15.50 16.29
C LYS A 319 -22.56 15.52 15.39
N THR A 320 -22.56 16.35 14.34
CA THR A 320 -21.44 16.47 13.41
C THR A 320 -20.21 17.06 14.08
N GLU A 321 -20.38 18.18 14.80
CA GLU A 321 -19.29 18.82 15.55
C GLU A 321 -18.77 17.89 16.65
N LEU A 322 -19.65 17.10 17.28
CA LEU A 322 -19.23 16.04 18.20
C LEU A 322 -18.37 14.99 17.50
N ALA A 323 -18.75 14.53 16.30
CA ALA A 323 -17.96 13.55 15.56
C ALA A 323 -16.55 14.08 15.21
N PHE A 324 -16.44 15.36 14.84
CA PHE A 324 -15.14 16.02 14.62
C PHE A 324 -14.34 16.19 15.91
N LEU A 325 -14.97 16.59 17.02
CA LEU A 325 -14.31 16.63 18.32
C LEU A 325 -13.78 15.23 18.70
N ALA A 326 -14.59 14.19 18.52
CA ALA A 326 -14.21 12.83 18.80
C ALA A 326 -13.04 12.37 17.92
N SER A 327 -13.04 12.70 16.62
CA SER A 327 -11.93 12.35 15.73
C SER A 327 -10.63 13.03 16.16
N LEU A 328 -10.67 14.30 16.57
CA LEU A 328 -9.53 15.02 17.11
C LEU A 328 -8.97 14.38 18.39
N ARG A 329 -9.84 14.08 19.37
CA ARG A 329 -9.44 13.44 20.65
C ARG A 329 -8.87 12.05 20.43
N LEU A 330 -9.51 11.25 19.59
CA LEU A 330 -9.07 9.89 19.28
C LEU A 330 -7.78 9.90 18.46
N GLN A 331 -7.62 10.79 17.49
CA GLN A 331 -6.36 10.94 16.76
C GLN A 331 -5.21 11.31 17.70
N ALA A 332 -5.41 12.29 18.58
CA ALA A 332 -4.37 12.72 19.53
C ALA A 332 -3.95 11.58 20.48
N ARG A 333 -4.88 10.69 20.85
CA ARG A 333 -4.61 9.56 21.75
C ARG A 333 -4.07 8.32 21.03
N GLN A 334 -4.60 8.00 19.85
CA GLN A 334 -4.40 6.73 19.16
C GLN A 334 -3.51 6.85 17.91
N GLY A 335 -3.15 8.06 17.49
CA GLY A 335 -2.26 8.28 16.34
C GLY A 335 -2.86 7.94 14.97
N HIS A 336 -4.18 7.86 14.83
CA HIS A 336 -4.82 7.55 13.55
C HIS A 336 -4.48 8.62 12.47
N ARG A 337 -4.16 8.17 11.26
CA ARG A 337 -3.64 9.03 10.18
C ARG A 337 -4.69 9.94 9.55
N GLY A 338 -5.95 9.55 9.51
CA GLY A 338 -6.99 10.27 8.77
C GLY A 338 -8.40 9.99 9.24
N LEU A 339 -9.36 10.59 8.53
CA LEU A 339 -10.79 10.53 8.82
C LEU A 339 -11.55 10.14 7.54
N TYR A 340 -12.50 9.23 7.67
CA TYR A 340 -13.49 8.94 6.63
C TYR A 340 -14.88 9.29 7.13
N VAL A 341 -15.57 10.21 6.44
CA VAL A 341 -16.94 10.65 6.80
C VAL A 341 -17.93 9.92 5.89
N ALA A 342 -18.47 8.82 6.39
CA ALA A 342 -19.46 8.01 5.66
C ALA A 342 -20.84 8.68 5.69
N LEU A 343 -21.48 8.82 4.53
CA LEU A 343 -22.75 9.54 4.38
C LEU A 343 -23.76 8.71 3.58
N PRO A 344 -25.07 8.83 3.88
CA PRO A 344 -26.08 7.96 3.29
C PRO A 344 -26.34 8.25 1.81
N THR A 345 -26.09 9.48 1.34
CA THR A 345 -26.36 9.91 -0.05
C THR A 345 -25.30 10.88 -0.58
N GLN A 346 -25.21 11.01 -1.91
CA GLN A 346 -24.32 11.96 -2.59
C GLN A 346 -24.63 13.42 -2.23
N ALA A 347 -25.92 13.79 -2.16
CA ALA A 347 -26.34 15.15 -1.82
C ALA A 347 -25.87 15.56 -0.41
N THR A 348 -25.97 14.63 0.56
CA THR A 348 -25.39 14.83 1.89
C THR A 348 -23.87 14.87 1.87
N GLY A 349 -23.23 14.13 0.95
CA GLY A 349 -21.81 14.17 0.62
C GLY A 349 -21.31 15.58 0.33
N ASN A 350 -21.92 16.23 -0.66
CA ASN A 350 -21.55 17.59 -1.08
C ASN A 350 -21.64 18.61 0.07
N ALA A 351 -22.74 18.61 0.82
CA ALA A 351 -22.93 19.55 1.93
C ALA A 351 -21.94 19.30 3.09
N MET A 352 -21.61 18.04 3.34
CA MET A 352 -20.64 17.66 4.38
C MET A 352 -19.19 17.84 3.96
N PHE A 353 -18.89 17.83 2.67
CA PHE A 353 -17.55 18.12 2.16
C PHE A 353 -17.09 19.51 2.59
N GLU A 354 -17.90 20.55 2.36
CA GLU A 354 -17.58 21.93 2.78
C GLU A 354 -17.40 22.08 4.28
N ARG A 355 -18.25 21.41 5.06
CA ARG A 355 -18.14 21.44 6.53
C ARG A 355 -16.87 20.73 7.01
N THR A 356 -16.52 19.61 6.39
CA THR A 356 -15.30 18.86 6.71
C THR A 356 -14.06 19.63 6.29
N LEU A 357 -14.07 20.30 5.14
CA LEU A 357 -12.98 21.16 4.68
C LEU A 357 -12.78 22.36 5.62
N THR A 358 -13.87 23.04 6.01
CA THR A 358 -13.84 24.10 7.02
C THR A 358 -13.23 23.60 8.33
N PHE A 359 -13.70 22.46 8.83
CA PHE A 359 -13.11 21.81 10.01
C PHE A 359 -11.61 21.58 9.83
N LEU A 360 -11.17 20.89 8.77
CA LEU A 360 -9.76 20.58 8.55
C LEU A 360 -8.89 21.83 8.44
N ARG A 361 -9.34 22.87 7.72
CA ARG A 361 -8.63 24.16 7.61
C ARG A 361 -8.39 24.82 8.95
N ALA A 362 -9.36 24.72 9.86
CA ALA A 362 -9.24 25.28 11.21
C ALA A 362 -8.10 24.64 12.01
N PHE A 363 -7.74 23.39 11.72
CA PHE A 363 -6.70 22.62 12.42
C PHE A 363 -5.45 22.34 11.57
N ALA A 364 -5.45 22.77 10.30
CA ALA A 364 -4.34 22.55 9.40
C ALA A 364 -3.10 23.35 9.80
N ASP A 365 -3.24 24.50 10.48
CA ASP A 365 -2.14 25.39 10.87
C ASP A 365 -1.21 25.73 9.68
N GLY A 366 -1.79 25.93 8.50
CA GLY A 366 -1.06 26.22 7.25
C GLY A 366 -0.42 25.01 6.57
N ARG A 367 -0.67 23.78 7.06
CA ARG A 367 -0.26 22.53 6.42
C ARG A 367 -1.13 22.18 5.22
N ALA A 368 -0.58 21.36 4.33
CA ALA A 368 -1.33 20.82 3.22
C ALA A 368 -2.38 19.79 3.65
N LEU A 369 -3.61 20.04 3.21
CA LEU A 369 -4.73 19.12 3.40
C LEU A 369 -4.87 18.22 2.17
N ASP A 370 -4.99 16.92 2.41
CA ASP A 370 -5.45 15.95 1.42
C ASP A 370 -6.90 15.60 1.76
N ILE A 371 -7.83 16.11 0.96
CA ILE A 371 -9.26 15.85 1.11
C ILE A 371 -9.83 15.34 -0.22
N GLN A 372 -10.65 14.30 -0.10
CA GLN A 372 -11.27 13.66 -1.23
C GLN A 372 -12.77 13.53 -1.04
N LEU A 373 -13.53 13.93 -2.06
CA LEU A 373 -14.93 13.56 -2.20
C LEU A 373 -15.01 12.27 -3.02
N ALA A 374 -15.49 11.19 -2.41
CA ALA A 374 -15.51 9.85 -3.01
C ALA A 374 -16.95 9.37 -3.20
N HIS A 375 -17.49 9.58 -4.41
CA HIS A 375 -18.76 9.03 -4.89
C HIS A 375 -18.92 9.27 -6.40
N GLY A 376 -19.77 8.49 -7.08
CA GLY A 376 -19.92 8.56 -8.56
C GLY A 376 -20.24 9.93 -9.17
N GLY A 377 -20.79 10.89 -8.40
CA GLY A 377 -21.02 12.28 -8.84
C GLY A 377 -19.93 13.30 -8.47
N ALA A 378 -18.81 12.87 -7.87
CA ALA A 378 -17.85 13.78 -7.22
C ALA A 378 -17.09 14.68 -8.20
N LEU A 379 -16.94 14.24 -9.45
CA LEU A 379 -16.27 15.00 -10.51
C LEU A 379 -17.09 16.22 -11.00
N LEU A 380 -18.40 16.23 -10.75
CA LEU A 380 -19.32 17.29 -11.17
C LEU A 380 -19.58 18.33 -10.05
N ASN A 381 -18.92 18.20 -8.91
CA ASN A 381 -19.11 19.12 -7.79
C ASN A 381 -18.31 20.42 -8.04
N ASP A 382 -19.00 21.56 -8.05
CA ASP A 382 -18.39 22.87 -8.32
C ASP A 382 -17.28 23.25 -7.33
N SER A 383 -17.36 22.85 -6.06
CA SER A 383 -16.30 23.10 -5.08
C SER A 383 -15.06 22.29 -5.38
N VAL A 384 -15.23 21.02 -5.76
CA VAL A 384 -14.13 20.16 -6.21
C VAL A 384 -13.52 20.72 -7.51
N ALA A 385 -14.34 21.20 -8.45
CA ALA A 385 -13.89 21.79 -9.71
C ALA A 385 -13.18 23.14 -9.51
N ARG A 386 -13.69 24.02 -8.64
CA ARG A 386 -13.06 25.31 -8.30
C ARG A 386 -11.75 25.10 -7.55
N LEU A 387 -11.74 24.19 -6.58
CA LEU A 387 -10.51 23.79 -5.90
C LEU A 387 -9.53 23.12 -6.86
N ARG A 388 -9.93 22.63 -8.03
CA ARG A 388 -9.04 22.14 -9.09
C ARG A 388 -8.58 23.21 -10.09
N ASN A 389 -9.28 24.34 -10.22
CA ASN A 389 -9.04 25.35 -11.28
C ASN A 389 -8.36 26.65 -10.78
N VAL A 390 -8.20 26.85 -9.47
CA VAL A 390 -7.65 28.10 -8.88
C VAL A 390 -6.12 28.07 -8.64
N TRP A 391 -5.39 27.05 -9.12
CA TRP A 391 -3.94 26.87 -8.87
C TRP A 391 -2.99 27.77 -9.70
N GLY A 392 -3.32 29.05 -9.84
CA GLY A 392 -2.40 30.09 -10.28
C GLY A 392 -1.95 30.93 -9.07
N GLU A 393 -0.69 30.79 -8.69
CA GLU A 393 0.11 31.70 -7.83
C GLU A 393 0.02 31.61 -6.29
N ASP A 394 -1.12 31.40 -5.62
CA ASP A 394 -1.16 31.32 -4.13
C ASP A 394 -1.33 29.89 -3.54
N GLY A 395 -1.49 28.88 -4.39
CA GLY A 395 -1.97 27.53 -4.03
C GLY A 395 -0.94 26.47 -3.66
N LYS A 396 0.26 26.78 -3.14
CA LYS A 396 1.26 25.71 -2.86
C LYS A 396 0.94 24.79 -1.67
N ARG A 397 -0.25 24.87 -1.06
CA ARG A 397 -0.55 24.28 0.26
C ARG A 397 -1.84 23.45 0.36
N GLU A 398 -2.50 23.01 -0.70
CA GLU A 398 -3.66 22.11 -0.58
C GLU A 398 -3.61 21.06 -1.71
N ALA A 399 -4.04 19.81 -1.48
CA ALA A 399 -4.16 18.78 -2.52
C ALA A 399 -5.60 18.24 -2.51
N VAL A 400 -6.41 18.63 -3.50
CA VAL A 400 -7.83 18.24 -3.57
C VAL A 400 -8.04 17.22 -4.68
N ARG A 401 -8.47 16.02 -4.29
CA ARG A 401 -8.67 14.88 -5.20
C ARG A 401 -10.14 14.51 -5.30
N SER A 402 -10.53 13.91 -6.41
CA SER A 402 -11.86 13.34 -6.63
C SER A 402 -11.64 11.93 -7.16
N ALA A 403 -12.25 10.93 -6.52
CA ALA A 403 -12.38 9.60 -7.13
C ALA A 403 -13.87 9.31 -7.33
N ALA A 404 -14.15 8.76 -8.50
CA ALA A 404 -15.44 8.17 -8.83
C ALA A 404 -15.57 6.80 -8.16
#